data_AF-B4W522-F1
#
_entry.id   AF-B4W522-F1
#
_cell.length_a   1.000
_cell.length_b   1.000
_cell.length_c   1.000
_cell.angle_alpha   90.00
_cell.angle_beta   90.00
_cell.angle_gamma   90.00
#
_symmetry.space_group_name_H-M   'P 1'
#
loop_
_entity.id
_entity.type
_entity.pdbx_description
1 polymer ?
#
loop_
_entity_poly.entity_id
_entity_poly.type
_entity_poly.pdbx_seq_one_letter_code
_entity_poly.pdbx_strand_id
1 'polypeptide(L)'
;MKKIHTLSAVMSTLILVLVSAPRGNSQTPDLTPQEPTNAYPPEMVQIYIENCVGDRPEEVRAFCTCTIEKIQETYTLDEFMQIGQDLQAGRAEPEEFRQIITSCVPNQVN
;
A
#
# COMPACT_ATOMS: atom_id res chain seq x y z
N MET A 1 -33.63 -39.12 16.01
CA MET A 1 -34.53 -39.48 14.89
C MET A 1 -34.11 -38.59 13.71
N LYS A 2 -33.34 -39.02 12.69
CA LYS A 2 -33.73 -39.77 11.45
C LYS A 2 -34.98 -39.09 10.84
N LYS A 3 -35.05 -38.44 9.66
CA LYS A 3 -34.55 -38.70 8.29
C LYS A 3 -35.05 -37.54 7.37
N ILE A 4 -34.26 -37.01 6.42
CA ILE A 4 -34.22 -37.28 4.95
C ILE A 4 -35.28 -36.55 4.08
N HIS A 5 -34.74 -35.73 3.15
CA HIS A 5 -35.09 -35.43 1.74
C HIS A 5 -36.53 -35.14 1.28
N THR A 6 -36.66 -34.06 0.48
CA THR A 6 -37.46 -34.07 -0.77
C THR A 6 -36.77 -33.23 -1.87
N LEU A 7 -36.42 -33.91 -2.96
CA LEU A 7 -36.14 -33.33 -4.27
C LEU A 7 -37.44 -32.78 -4.88
N SER A 8 -37.40 -31.68 -5.63
CA SER A 8 -38.27 -31.52 -6.80
C SER A 8 -37.70 -30.49 -7.79
N ALA A 9 -37.55 -30.94 -9.02
CA ALA A 9 -37.10 -30.19 -10.17
C ALA A 9 -38.29 -29.54 -10.90
N VAL A 10 -38.13 -28.32 -11.39
CA VAL A 10 -38.95 -27.71 -12.47
C VAL A 10 -38.04 -26.72 -13.19
N MET A 11 -37.39 -27.09 -14.31
CA MET A 11 -37.87 -27.00 -15.70
C MET A 11 -38.30 -25.60 -16.15
N SER A 12 -37.44 -25.01 -16.99
CA SER A 12 -37.73 -24.17 -18.16
C SER A 12 -38.70 -22.99 -18.06
N THR A 13 -38.21 -21.78 -18.34
CA THR A 13 -38.60 -21.01 -19.55
C THR A 13 -37.67 -19.80 -19.78
N LEU A 14 -37.21 -19.66 -21.02
CA LEU A 14 -36.54 -18.50 -21.61
C LEU A 14 -37.38 -17.22 -21.47
N ILE A 15 -36.78 -16.07 -21.15
CA ILE A 15 -37.03 -14.79 -21.87
C ILE A 15 -35.71 -13.98 -21.95
N LEU A 16 -35.32 -13.65 -23.19
CA LEU A 16 -34.24 -12.74 -23.55
C LEU A 16 -34.57 -11.30 -23.13
N VAL A 17 -33.62 -10.60 -22.50
CA VAL A 17 -33.60 -9.14 -22.54
C VAL A 17 -32.23 -8.67 -23.03
N LEU A 18 -32.18 -8.37 -24.33
CA LEU A 18 -31.12 -7.59 -24.94
C LEU A 18 -31.34 -6.13 -24.53
N VAL A 19 -30.65 -5.68 -23.48
CA VAL A 19 -30.46 -4.23 -23.24
C VAL A 19 -29.04 -3.89 -23.66
N SER A 20 -28.91 -3.44 -24.90
CA SER A 20 -27.75 -2.69 -25.36
C SER A 20 -27.76 -1.32 -24.68
N ALA A 21 -27.06 -1.22 -23.56
CA ALA A 21 -26.69 0.08 -22.99
C ALA A 21 -25.49 0.64 -23.76
N PRO A 22 -25.52 1.92 -24.18
CA PRO A 22 -24.38 2.55 -24.84
C PRO A 22 -23.18 2.55 -23.91
N ARG A 23 -21.98 2.29 -24.47
CA ARG A 23 -20.69 2.49 -23.79
C ARG A 23 -20.54 3.97 -23.45
N GLY A 24 -21.12 4.38 -22.33
CA GLY A 24 -20.73 5.57 -21.61
C GLY A 24 -19.32 5.34 -21.11
N ASN A 25 -18.39 6.14 -21.62
CA ASN A 25 -17.00 6.14 -21.21
C ASN A 25 -16.91 6.75 -19.80
N SER A 26 -17.30 5.98 -18.79
CA SER A 26 -17.11 6.33 -17.39
C SER A 26 -15.64 6.11 -17.06
N GLN A 27 -14.80 7.08 -17.39
CA GLN A 27 -13.50 7.24 -16.77
C GLN A 27 -13.74 7.77 -15.36
N THR A 28 -14.11 6.87 -14.46
CA THR A 28 -13.89 7.05 -13.04
C THR A 28 -12.37 7.20 -12.88
N PRO A 29 -11.84 8.23 -12.21
CA PRO A 29 -10.44 8.24 -11.81
C PRO A 29 -10.16 6.93 -11.08
N ASP A 30 -9.23 6.16 -11.61
CA ASP A 30 -8.78 4.92 -10.99
C ASP A 30 -8.09 5.31 -9.67
N LEU A 31 -8.85 5.28 -8.58
CA LEU A 31 -8.35 5.50 -7.21
C LEU A 31 -7.71 4.22 -6.65
N THR A 32 -7.17 3.37 -7.52
CA THR A 32 -6.42 2.20 -7.05
C THR A 32 -5.15 2.72 -6.40
N PRO A 33 -4.88 2.39 -5.12
CA PRO A 33 -3.59 2.67 -4.51
C PRO A 33 -2.52 2.08 -5.44
N GLN A 34 -1.73 2.94 -6.07
CA GLN A 34 -0.66 2.46 -6.93
C GLN A 34 0.36 1.79 -6.02
N GLU A 35 0.65 0.51 -6.28
CA GLU A 35 1.74 -0.14 -5.57
C GLU A 35 3.03 0.63 -5.84
N PRO A 36 3.92 0.74 -4.84
CA PRO A 36 5.19 1.42 -5.00
C PRO A 36 5.97 0.82 -6.17
N THR A 37 6.74 1.66 -6.86
CA THR A 37 7.56 1.22 -8.00
C THR A 37 8.53 0.09 -7.60
N ASN A 38 9.06 0.16 -6.37
CA ASN A 38 9.90 -0.88 -5.79
C ASN A 38 9.24 -1.47 -4.54
N ALA A 39 8.10 -2.16 -4.69
CA ALA A 39 7.41 -2.77 -3.56
C ALA A 39 8.34 -3.69 -2.74
N TYR A 40 8.49 -3.39 -1.45
CA TYR A 40 9.29 -4.20 -0.52
C TYR A 40 8.46 -5.35 0.05
N PRO A 41 9.10 -6.42 0.57
CA PRO A 41 8.39 -7.45 1.30
C PRO A 41 7.58 -6.84 2.46
N PRO A 42 6.29 -7.22 2.65
CA PRO A 42 5.45 -6.61 3.68
C PRO A 42 6.02 -6.69 5.10
N GLU A 43 6.71 -7.79 5.41
CA GLU A 43 7.43 -7.96 6.68
C GLU A 43 8.49 -6.87 6.89
N MET A 44 9.26 -6.51 5.84
CA MET A 44 10.30 -5.49 5.92
C MET A 44 9.72 -4.11 6.14
N VAL A 45 8.60 -3.81 5.48
CA VAL A 45 7.85 -2.56 5.69
C VAL A 45 7.37 -2.49 7.14
N GLN A 46 6.79 -3.57 7.66
CA GLN A 46 6.32 -3.63 9.04
C GLN A 46 7.46 -3.46 10.05
N ILE A 47 8.57 -4.18 9.87
CA ILE A 47 9.77 -4.08 10.71
C ILE A 47 10.34 -2.65 10.69
N TYR A 48 10.39 -2.01 9.52
CA TYR A 48 10.82 -0.62 9.41
C TYR A 48 9.92 0.29 10.23
N ILE A 49 8.59 0.18 10.06
CA ILE A 49 7.63 1.03 10.77
C ILE A 49 7.75 0.82 12.28
N GLU A 50 7.85 -0.42 12.75
CA GLU A 50 7.97 -0.74 14.18
C GLU A 50 9.26 -0.19 14.79
N ASN A 51 10.40 -0.36 14.12
CA ASN A 51 11.67 0.21 14.58
C ASN A 51 11.67 1.74 14.51
N CYS A 52 11.03 2.31 13.50
CA CYS A 52 10.89 3.75 13.37
C CYS A 52 10.00 4.30 14.49
N VAL A 53 8.85 3.71 14.81
CA VAL A 53 8.02 4.18 15.93
C VAL A 53 8.75 3.98 17.26
N GLY A 54 9.28 2.79 17.51
CA GLY A 54 9.88 2.44 18.80
C GLY A 54 8.90 2.67 19.95
N ASP A 55 9.37 3.31 21.02
CA ASP A 55 8.53 3.66 22.19
C ASP A 55 7.83 5.02 22.06
N ARG A 56 7.80 5.62 20.87
CA ARG A 56 7.21 6.95 20.63
C ARG A 56 5.68 6.88 20.49
N PRO A 57 4.96 8.01 20.60
CA PRO A 57 3.52 8.04 20.37
C PRO A 57 3.13 7.52 19.00
N GLU A 58 1.94 6.91 18.90
CA GLU A 58 1.38 6.36 17.66
C GLU A 58 1.26 7.41 16.54
N GLU A 59 1.21 8.70 16.89
CA GLU A 59 1.25 9.82 15.93
C GLU A 59 2.51 9.80 15.05
N VAL A 60 3.61 9.22 15.52
CA VAL A 60 4.86 9.04 14.74
C VAL A 60 4.69 7.98 13.66
N ARG A 61 3.74 7.05 13.79
CA ARG A 61 3.49 6.00 12.79
C ARG A 61 3.20 6.60 11.42
N ALA A 62 2.41 7.67 11.35
CA ALA A 62 2.11 8.33 10.08
C ALA A 62 3.37 8.84 9.35
N PHE A 63 4.32 9.42 10.09
CA PHE A 63 5.62 9.81 9.56
C PHE A 63 6.43 8.60 9.05
N CYS A 64 6.48 7.52 9.84
CA CYS A 64 7.21 6.31 9.48
C CYS A 64 6.62 5.62 8.24
N THR A 65 5.29 5.52 8.16
CA THR A 65 4.57 4.98 7.00
C THR A 65 4.83 5.82 5.75
N CYS A 66 4.65 7.15 5.83
CA CYS A 66 4.96 8.04 4.70
C CYS A 66 6.39 7.85 4.20
N THR A 67 7.34 7.75 5.13
CA THR A 67 8.75 7.64 4.80
C THR A 67 9.05 6.37 4.00
N ILE A 68 8.58 5.21 4.47
CA ILE A 68 8.86 3.93 3.78
C ILE A 68 8.11 3.81 2.45
N GLU A 69 6.93 4.41 2.32
CA GLU A 69 6.22 4.49 1.04
C GLU A 69 7.04 5.28 0.02
N LYS A 70 7.53 6.46 0.37
CA LYS A 70 8.34 7.30 -0.52
C LYS A 70 9.71 6.70 -0.83
N ILE A 71 10.34 6.04 0.13
CA ILE A 71 11.58 5.31 -0.12
C ILE A 71 11.36 4.23 -1.17
N GLN A 72 10.25 3.48 -1.13
CA GLN A 72 9.92 2.47 -2.13
C GLN A 72 9.61 3.05 -3.52
N GLU A 73 9.16 4.30 -3.60
CA GLU A 73 8.97 5.00 -4.88
C GLU A 73 10.32 5.32 -5.55
N THR A 74 11.39 5.52 -4.76
CA THR A 74 12.68 6.02 -5.26
C THR A 74 13.77 4.95 -5.30
N TYR A 75 13.90 4.14 -4.26
CA TYR A 75 14.98 3.19 -4.06
C TYR A 75 14.48 1.75 -4.12
N THR A 76 15.26 0.88 -4.75
CA THR A 76 15.14 -0.56 -4.56
C THR A 76 15.48 -0.93 -3.11
N LEU A 77 15.08 -2.13 -2.68
CA LEU A 77 15.38 -2.60 -1.33
C LEU A 77 16.91 -2.63 -1.08
N ASP A 78 17.69 -3.10 -2.04
CA ASP A 78 19.15 -3.20 -1.91
C ASP A 78 19.81 -1.82 -1.75
N GLU A 79 19.35 -0.82 -2.52
CA GLU A 79 19.83 0.56 -2.39
C GLU A 79 19.47 1.15 -1.03
N PHE A 80 18.25 0.93 -0.55
CA PHE A 80 17.84 1.39 0.78
C PHE A 80 18.68 0.73 1.90
N MET A 81 18.94 -0.58 1.79
CA MET A 81 19.80 -1.28 2.73
C MET A 81 21.24 -0.76 2.71
N GLN A 82 21.76 -0.42 1.52
CA GLN A 82 23.09 0.18 1.37
C GLN A 82 23.16 1.57 2.02
N ILE A 83 22.13 2.41 1.86
CA ILE A 83 22.03 3.70 2.55
C ILE A 83 22.07 3.50 4.06
N GLY A 84 21.33 2.52 4.60
CA GLY A 84 21.35 2.19 6.02
C GLY A 84 22.75 1.79 6.53
N GLN A 85 23.49 0.99 5.75
CA GLN A 85 24.86 0.59 6.08
C GLN A 85 25.84 1.77 6.04
N ASP A 86 25.71 2.64 5.03
CA ASP A 86 26.54 3.83 4.90
C ASP A 86 26.35 4.79 6.09
N LEU A 87 25.11 4.97 6.53
CA LEU A 87 24.79 5.78 7.71
C LEU A 87 25.37 5.19 9.00
N GLN A 88 25.29 3.87 9.17
CA GLN A 88 25.92 3.18 10.32
C GLN A 88 27.45 3.32 10.30
N ALA A 89 28.05 3.40 9.11
CA ALA A 89 29.48 3.67 8.94
C ALA A 89 29.86 5.16 9.13
N GLY A 90 28.90 6.02 9.48
CA GLY A 90 29.10 7.46 9.71
C GLY A 90 29.24 8.28 8.43
N ARG A 91 28.83 7.74 7.28
CA ARG A 91 28.75 8.50 6.02
C ARG A 91 27.48 9.36 6.03
N ALA A 92 27.51 10.46 5.30
CA ALA A 92 26.35 11.31 5.12
C ALA A 92 25.30 10.60 4.26
N GLU A 93 24.02 10.84 4.56
CA GLU A 93 22.91 10.38 3.72
C GLU A 93 22.94 11.06 2.33
N PRO A 94 22.43 10.38 1.29
CA PRO A 94 22.16 11.04 0.01
C PRO A 94 21.18 12.21 0.17
N GLU A 95 21.39 13.26 -0.62
CA GLU A 95 20.53 14.46 -0.61
C GLU A 95 19.05 14.12 -0.81
N GLU A 96 18.76 13.27 -1.80
CA GLU A 96 17.40 12.84 -2.14
C GLU A 96 16.76 12.03 -1.01
N PHE A 97 17.53 11.16 -0.34
CA PHE A 97 17.06 10.44 0.83
C PHE A 97 16.64 11.42 1.94
N ARG A 98 17.46 12.43 2.24
CA ARG A 98 17.11 13.47 3.22
C ARG A 98 15.84 14.21 2.81
N GLN A 99 15.70 14.57 1.53
CA GLN A 99 14.51 15.26 1.02
C GLN A 99 13.25 14.43 1.23
N ILE A 100 13.29 13.13 0.94
CA ILE A 100 12.20 12.18 1.21
C ILE A 100 11.80 12.24 2.69
N ILE A 101 12.75 12.09 3.60
CA ILE A 101 12.49 12.14 5.06
C ILE A 101 11.82 13.45 5.45
N THR A 102 12.36 14.59 4.99
CA THR A 102 11.82 15.91 5.33
C THR A 102 10.43 16.14 4.75
N SER A 103 10.10 15.54 3.60
CA SER A 103 8.78 15.66 2.97
C SER A 103 7.65 14.99 3.78
N CYS A 104 8.01 14.05 4.67
CA CYS A 104 7.08 13.34 5.52
C CYS A 104 6.88 13.97 6.89
N VAL A 105 7.67 14.99 7.25
CA VAL A 105 7.49 15.70 8.53
C VAL A 105 6.10 16.33 8.52
N PRO A 106 5.23 16.03 9.50
CA PRO A 106 3.90 16.59 9.54
C PRO A 106 4.00 18.11 9.60
N ASN A 107 3.48 18.79 8.57
CA ASN A 107 3.34 20.23 8.60
C ASN A 107 2.43 20.58 9.78
N GLN A 108 3.01 21.19 10.82
CA GLN A 108 2.27 21.79 11.92
C GLN A 108 1.56 23.04 11.37
N VAL A 109 0.46 22.82 10.64
CA VAL A 109 -0.48 23.89 10.28
C VAL A 109 -1.18 24.28 11.57
N ASN A 110 -0.64 25.33 12.20
CA ASN A 110 -1.25 26.07 13.30
C ASN A 110 -2.41 26.92 12.76
#